data_AF-A0A661V333-F1
#
_entry.id   AF-A0A661V333-F1
#
_cell.length_a   1.000
_cell.length_b   1.000
_cell.length_c   1.000
_cell.angle_alpha   90.00
_cell.angle_beta   90.00
_cell.angle_gamma   90.00
#
_symmetry.space_group_name_H-M   'P 1'
#
loop_
_entity.id
_entity.type
_entity.pdbx_description
1 polymer ?
#
loop_
_entity_poly.entity_id
_entity_poly.type
_entity_poly.pdbx_seq_one_letter_code
_entity_poly.pdbx_strand_id
1 'polypeptide(L)'
;MSLKSLSFSPTLNTSDADIIADFFVPALSASLRYDRGVGFFSAGWLRVTAKGIVAFAHNSGRARWVTSPILNEEDWQAMQLGEAARYNEILRQAIERNLDDLERTLEQETLSALAWLVADGILDFRLALPRNKLERGDFHDKFGIFTDAEGNQVSFNGSYNDSIQGTRNYESVKIFCSWQPTLAPLVQADVERFERLWNNLDPNVQVFDLPEAARARIVRLRTHKRPYPEPDWEKLRLLRETRAMYEIR
;
A
#
# COMPACT_ATOMS: atom_id res chain seq x y z
N MET A 1 8.13 -20.41 -7.40
CA MET A 1 6.72 -20.72 -7.76
C MET A 1 6.31 -19.72 -8.84
N SER A 2 5.63 -20.16 -9.91
CA SER A 2 5.23 -19.28 -11.03
C SER A 2 3.81 -18.74 -10.81
N LEU A 3 3.54 -17.49 -11.18
CA LEU A 3 2.19 -16.90 -11.10
C LEU A 3 1.18 -17.65 -11.98
N LYS A 4 1.64 -18.26 -13.09
CA LYS A 4 0.82 -19.12 -13.95
C LYS A 4 0.29 -20.38 -13.28
N SER A 5 0.97 -20.83 -12.21
CA SER A 5 0.55 -22.01 -11.46
C SER A 5 -0.59 -21.73 -10.48
N LEU A 6 -0.91 -20.45 -10.26
CA LEU A 6 -2.00 -20.00 -9.40
C LEU A 6 -3.28 -19.76 -10.23
N SER A 7 -4.43 -20.10 -9.64
CA SER A 7 -5.73 -19.85 -10.25
C SER A 7 -6.33 -18.56 -9.68
N PHE A 8 -6.31 -17.49 -10.46
CA PHE A 8 -6.93 -16.22 -10.08
C PHE A 8 -8.35 -16.12 -10.64
N SER A 9 -9.31 -15.78 -9.78
CA SER A 9 -10.64 -15.37 -10.24
C SER A 9 -10.52 -14.08 -11.04
N PRO A 10 -11.22 -13.90 -12.18
CA PRO A 10 -11.19 -12.65 -12.93
C PRO A 10 -11.71 -11.45 -12.12
N THR A 11 -12.56 -11.71 -11.12
CA THR A 11 -13.13 -10.69 -10.23
C THR A 11 -13.23 -11.22 -8.81
N LEU A 12 -12.91 -10.36 -7.83
CA LEU A 12 -13.15 -10.62 -6.41
C LEU A 12 -13.82 -9.39 -5.79
N ASN A 13 -14.60 -9.62 -4.74
CA ASN A 13 -15.17 -8.56 -3.92
C ASN A 13 -15.10 -8.96 -2.45
N THR A 14 -15.12 -7.98 -1.54
CA THR A 14 -15.02 -8.22 -0.08
C THR A 14 -16.28 -8.80 0.56
N SER A 15 -17.41 -8.85 -0.15
CA SER A 15 -18.64 -9.50 0.34
C SER A 15 -18.53 -11.02 0.29
N ASP A 16 -17.88 -11.55 -0.75
CA ASP A 16 -17.96 -12.97 -1.10
C ASP A 16 -16.59 -13.67 -1.13
N ALA A 17 -15.49 -12.93 -0.93
CA ALA A 17 -14.12 -13.44 -0.96
C ALA A 17 -13.19 -12.67 0.00
N ASP A 18 -12.09 -13.32 0.38
CA ASP A 18 -11.01 -12.66 1.12
C ASP A 18 -9.93 -12.22 0.12
N ILE A 19 -10.00 -10.95 -0.33
CA ILE A 19 -9.06 -10.41 -1.31
C ILE A 19 -7.59 -10.52 -0.82
N ILE A 20 -7.34 -10.50 0.50
CA ILE A 20 -5.99 -10.66 1.04
C ILE A 20 -5.51 -12.10 0.85
N ALA A 21 -6.28 -13.07 1.33
CA ALA A 21 -5.90 -14.48 1.30
C ALA A 21 -6.00 -15.10 -0.11
N ASP A 22 -7.00 -14.71 -0.89
CA ASP A 22 -7.32 -15.30 -2.18
C ASP A 22 -6.53 -14.66 -3.33
N PHE A 23 -5.98 -13.46 -3.14
CA PHE A 23 -5.26 -12.74 -4.19
C PHE A 23 -3.90 -12.18 -3.76
N PHE A 24 -3.86 -11.25 -2.80
CA PHE A 24 -2.61 -10.54 -2.49
C PHE A 24 -1.52 -11.45 -1.93
N VAL A 25 -1.85 -12.33 -0.97
CA VAL A 25 -0.86 -13.24 -0.36
C VAL A 25 -0.28 -14.23 -1.38
N PRO A 26 -1.09 -14.95 -2.18
CA PRO A 26 -0.57 -15.83 -3.23
C PRO A 26 0.26 -15.08 -4.28
N ALA A 27 -0.23 -13.92 -4.74
CA ALA A 27 0.46 -13.14 -5.77
C ALA A 27 1.81 -12.59 -5.29
N LEU A 28 1.87 -12.03 -4.07
CA LEU A 28 3.12 -11.59 -3.44
C LEU A 28 4.12 -12.75 -3.30
N SER A 29 3.64 -13.90 -2.80
CA SER A 29 4.50 -15.06 -2.53
C SER A 29 5.15 -15.67 -3.78
N ALA A 30 4.53 -15.49 -4.96
CA ALA A 30 5.04 -15.99 -6.23
C ALA A 30 5.78 -14.94 -7.07
N SER A 31 5.87 -13.69 -6.60
CA SER A 31 6.43 -12.58 -7.38
C SER A 31 7.84 -12.20 -6.96
N LEU A 32 8.60 -11.65 -7.92
CA LEU A 32 9.88 -10.95 -7.69
C LEU A 32 9.75 -9.44 -7.84
N ARG A 33 8.72 -8.97 -8.54
CA ARG A 33 8.43 -7.54 -8.63
C ARG A 33 6.96 -7.26 -8.34
N TYR A 34 6.72 -6.11 -7.74
CA TYR A 34 5.38 -5.60 -7.55
C TYR A 34 5.33 -4.07 -7.71
N ASP A 35 4.60 -3.64 -8.72
CA ASP A 35 4.39 -2.22 -9.02
C ASP A 35 2.98 -1.82 -8.60
N ARG A 36 2.83 -0.80 -7.75
CA ARG A 36 1.56 -0.45 -7.12
C ARG A 36 1.28 1.04 -7.24
N GLY A 37 0.22 1.40 -7.96
CA GLY A 37 -0.36 2.75 -7.93
C GLY A 37 -1.56 2.77 -7.00
N VAL A 38 -1.47 3.49 -5.88
CA VAL A 38 -2.55 3.54 -4.89
C VAL A 38 -2.74 4.93 -4.29
N GLY A 39 -3.97 5.44 -4.33
CA GLY A 39 -4.26 6.75 -3.73
C GLY A 39 -4.07 6.82 -2.22
N PHE A 40 -4.19 5.70 -1.51
CA PHE A 40 -4.02 5.63 -0.07
C PHE A 40 -3.14 4.45 0.31
N PHE A 41 -2.06 4.74 1.03
CA PHE A 41 -1.24 3.75 1.71
C PHE A 41 -1.30 3.97 3.24
N SER A 42 -1.19 2.86 3.98
CA SER A 42 -0.89 2.85 5.41
C SER A 42 -0.10 1.58 5.75
N ALA A 43 0.82 1.65 6.72
CA ALA A 43 1.62 0.48 7.11
C ALA A 43 0.74 -0.71 7.55
N GLY A 44 -0.46 -0.44 8.07
CA GLY A 44 -1.44 -1.47 8.46
C GLY A 44 -1.80 -2.47 7.34
N TRP A 45 -1.61 -2.11 6.06
CA TRP A 45 -1.76 -3.06 4.96
C TRP A 45 -0.69 -4.15 4.99
N LEU A 46 0.57 -3.78 5.27
CA LEU A 46 1.69 -4.73 5.39
C LEU A 46 1.42 -5.78 6.45
N ARG A 47 0.75 -5.39 7.54
CA ARG A 47 0.32 -6.31 8.60
C ARG A 47 -0.67 -7.35 8.10
N VAL A 48 -1.71 -6.94 7.37
CA VAL A 48 -2.71 -7.91 6.88
C VAL A 48 -2.15 -8.79 5.77
N THR A 49 -1.17 -8.30 5.00
CA THR A 49 -0.47 -9.08 3.97
C THR A 49 0.84 -9.71 4.44
N ALA A 50 1.09 -9.81 5.76
CA ALA A 50 2.41 -10.13 6.31
C ALA A 50 3.02 -11.40 5.69
N LYS A 51 2.26 -12.49 5.63
CA LYS A 51 2.66 -13.77 5.01
C LYS A 51 3.17 -13.61 3.58
N GLY A 52 2.46 -12.81 2.77
CA GLY A 52 2.86 -12.54 1.39
C GLY A 52 4.13 -11.70 1.31
N ILE A 53 4.25 -10.67 2.15
CA ILE A 53 5.42 -9.78 2.19
C ILE A 53 6.68 -10.53 2.67
N VAL A 54 6.55 -11.43 3.65
CA VAL A 54 7.65 -12.27 4.13
C VAL A 54 8.18 -13.15 3.00
N ALA A 55 7.28 -13.86 2.30
CA ALA A 55 7.67 -14.68 1.15
C ALA A 55 8.29 -13.83 0.03
N PHE A 56 7.71 -12.67 -0.26
CA PHE A 56 8.23 -11.73 -1.26
C PHE A 56 9.65 -11.24 -0.92
N ALA A 57 9.88 -10.84 0.34
CA ALA A 57 11.19 -10.42 0.83
C ALA A 57 12.21 -11.57 0.76
N HIS A 58 11.84 -12.79 1.17
CA HIS A 58 12.70 -13.97 1.06
C HIS A 58 13.09 -14.30 -0.38
N ASN A 59 12.18 -14.06 -1.34
CA ASN A 59 12.46 -14.22 -2.76
C ASN A 59 13.33 -13.09 -3.34
N SER A 60 13.86 -12.16 -2.51
CA SER A 60 14.55 -10.95 -2.95
C SER A 60 13.67 -10.05 -3.83
N GLY A 61 12.36 -10.04 -3.54
CA GLY A 61 11.38 -9.26 -4.26
C GLY A 61 11.61 -7.75 -4.10
N ARG A 62 11.28 -6.99 -5.15
CA ARG A 62 11.38 -5.52 -5.15
C ARG A 62 10.08 -4.87 -5.59
N ALA A 63 9.66 -3.89 -4.82
CA ALA A 63 8.34 -3.34 -4.89
C ALA A 63 8.39 -1.82 -5.04
N ARG A 64 7.60 -1.25 -5.96
CA ARG A 64 7.59 0.18 -6.29
C ARG A 64 6.19 0.75 -6.11
N TRP A 65 6.03 1.70 -5.18
CA TRP A 65 4.75 2.31 -4.85
C TRP A 65 4.70 3.74 -5.35
N VAL A 66 3.68 4.05 -6.14
CA VAL A 66 3.27 5.43 -6.44
C VAL A 66 2.03 5.72 -5.61
N THR A 67 2.12 6.64 -4.65
CA THR A 67 1.01 6.95 -3.76
C THR A 67 0.75 8.45 -3.58
N SER A 68 -0.45 8.82 -3.14
CA SER A 68 -0.76 10.22 -2.84
C SER A 68 0.12 10.73 -1.69
N PRO A 69 0.50 12.02 -1.64
CA PRO A 69 1.27 12.59 -0.55
C PRO A 69 0.46 12.73 0.77
N ILE A 70 -0.73 12.15 0.85
CA ILE A 70 -1.58 12.17 2.03
C ILE A 70 -1.29 10.92 2.85
N LEU A 71 -0.48 11.06 3.90
CA LEU A 71 0.01 9.96 4.74
C LEU A 71 -0.30 10.23 6.22
N ASN A 72 -0.33 9.16 7.02
CA ASN A 72 -0.28 9.32 8.48
C ASN A 72 1.16 9.69 8.88
N GLU A 73 1.29 10.42 9.99
CA GLU A 73 2.59 10.92 10.44
C GLU A 73 3.58 9.81 10.80
N GLU A 74 3.09 8.75 11.47
CA GLU A 74 3.89 7.59 11.83
C GLU A 74 4.40 6.82 10.59
N ASP A 75 3.52 6.61 9.60
CA ASP A 75 3.89 5.97 8.34
C ASP A 75 4.99 6.78 7.63
N TRP A 76 4.81 8.10 7.54
CA TRP A 76 5.78 9.00 6.92
C TRP A 76 7.14 8.96 7.64
N GLN A 77 7.15 9.01 8.97
CA GLN A 77 8.38 8.93 9.76
C GLN A 77 9.12 7.61 9.55
N ALA A 78 8.41 6.48 9.54
CA ALA A 78 8.99 5.16 9.27
C ALA A 78 9.62 5.07 7.87
N MET A 79 8.95 5.62 6.86
CA MET A 79 9.48 5.69 5.48
C MET A 79 10.74 6.54 5.41
N GLN A 80 10.75 7.71 6.06
CA GLN A 80 11.94 8.57 6.10
C GLN A 80 13.11 7.93 6.85
N LEU A 81 12.83 7.24 7.96
CA LEU A 81 13.83 6.51 8.73
C LEU A 81 14.47 5.40 7.88
N GLY A 82 13.65 4.60 7.19
CA GLY A 82 14.12 3.55 6.30
C GLY A 82 14.97 4.09 5.16
N GLU A 83 14.54 5.17 4.52
CA GLU A 83 15.30 5.82 3.44
C GLU A 83 16.65 6.36 3.95
N ALA A 84 16.68 7.01 5.11
CA ALA A 84 17.91 7.52 5.69
C ALA A 84 18.88 6.38 6.08
N ALA A 85 18.36 5.24 6.54
CA ALA A 85 19.14 4.07 6.91
C ALA A 85 19.83 3.39 5.72
N ARG A 86 19.41 3.65 4.46
CA ARG A 86 20.13 3.18 3.26
C ARG A 86 21.55 3.72 3.17
N TYR A 87 21.78 4.91 3.72
CA TYR A 87 23.05 5.63 3.59
C TYR A 87 23.71 5.93 4.94
N ASN A 88 23.11 5.48 6.05
CA ASN A 88 23.59 5.71 7.40
C ASN A 88 23.65 4.39 8.18
N GLU A 89 24.87 3.86 8.30
CA GLU A 89 25.15 2.59 8.97
C GLU A 89 24.72 2.58 10.45
N ILE A 90 24.80 3.72 11.14
CA ILE A 90 24.38 3.80 12.55
C ILE A 90 22.87 3.66 12.65
N LEU A 91 22.11 4.33 11.77
CA LEU A 91 20.65 4.19 11.71
C LEU A 91 20.27 2.78 11.29
N ARG A 92 20.99 2.20 10.32
CA ARG A 92 20.81 0.82 9.87
C ARG A 92 20.93 -0.17 11.02
N GLN A 93 22.01 -0.10 11.79
CA GLN A 93 22.20 -0.96 12.96
C GLN A 93 21.16 -0.69 14.05
N ALA A 94 20.70 0.55 14.22
CA ALA A 94 19.68 0.88 15.22
C ALA A 94 18.33 0.23 14.91
N ILE A 95 17.95 0.18 13.63
CA ILE A 95 16.69 -0.45 13.21
C ILE A 95 16.83 -1.99 13.18
N GLU A 96 17.99 -2.55 12.83
CA GLU A 96 18.23 -4.01 12.78
C GLU A 96 18.22 -4.71 14.15
N ARG A 97 18.45 -4.01 15.25
CA ARG A 97 18.57 -4.61 16.60
C ARG A 97 17.29 -5.31 17.12
N ASN A 98 16.15 -5.15 16.44
CA ASN A 98 14.90 -5.82 16.81
C ASN A 98 14.55 -7.01 15.87
N LEU A 99 15.52 -7.53 15.09
CA LEU A 99 15.33 -8.64 14.15
C LEU A 99 15.45 -10.00 14.83
N ASP A 100 14.33 -10.56 15.29
CA ASP A 100 14.24 -12.00 15.55
C ASP A 100 13.30 -12.71 14.55
N ASP A 101 12.26 -12.03 14.04
CA ASP A 101 11.25 -12.61 13.13
C ASP A 101 10.46 -11.52 12.35
N LEU A 102 10.63 -11.45 11.01
CA LEU A 102 9.97 -10.46 10.16
C LEU A 102 8.43 -10.61 10.15
N GLU A 103 7.90 -11.83 10.20
CA GLU A 103 6.45 -12.06 10.24
C GLU A 103 5.88 -11.46 11.53
N ARG A 104 6.52 -11.79 12.66
CA ARG A 104 6.16 -11.22 13.97
C ARG A 104 6.28 -9.69 13.99
N THR A 105 7.34 -9.11 13.42
CA THR A 105 7.48 -7.65 13.36
C THR A 105 6.40 -7.01 12.48
N LEU A 106 6.05 -7.59 11.33
CA LEU A 106 4.94 -7.09 10.50
C LEU A 106 3.61 -7.10 11.27
N GLU A 107 3.40 -8.10 12.13
CA GLU A 107 2.20 -8.24 12.95
C GLU A 107 2.16 -7.28 14.16
N GLN A 108 3.29 -7.13 14.87
CA GLN A 108 3.36 -6.46 16.18
C GLN A 108 3.98 -5.06 16.12
N GLU A 109 4.92 -4.84 15.21
CA GLU A 109 5.75 -3.64 15.09
C GLU A 109 5.80 -3.15 13.62
N THR A 110 4.63 -3.02 12.99
CA THR A 110 4.51 -2.81 11.54
C THR A 110 5.29 -1.60 11.00
N LEU A 111 5.45 -0.54 11.81
CA LEU A 111 6.24 0.64 11.44
C LEU A 111 7.74 0.35 11.39
N SER A 112 8.27 -0.45 12.32
CA SER A 112 9.65 -0.94 12.30
C SER A 112 9.89 -1.78 11.05
N ALA A 113 8.97 -2.72 10.76
CA ALA A 113 9.04 -3.54 9.55
C ALA A 113 9.01 -2.69 8.27
N LEU A 114 8.15 -1.65 8.20
CA LEU A 114 8.12 -0.72 7.08
C LEU A 114 9.48 -0.03 6.89
N ALA A 115 10.09 0.49 7.96
CA ALA A 115 11.40 1.14 7.89
C ALA A 115 12.48 0.16 7.38
N TRP A 116 12.45 -1.10 7.79
CA TRP A 116 13.41 -2.13 7.32
C TRP A 116 13.23 -2.44 5.84
N LEU A 117 12.00 -2.73 5.43
CA LEU A 117 11.69 -3.05 4.03
C LEU A 117 12.07 -1.89 3.10
N VAL A 118 11.90 -0.65 3.55
CA VAL A 118 12.42 0.52 2.85
C VAL A 118 13.95 0.56 2.90
N ALA A 119 14.59 0.37 4.04
CA ALA A 119 16.06 0.39 4.12
C ALA A 119 16.73 -0.71 3.28
N ASP A 120 16.07 -1.86 3.08
CA ASP A 120 16.56 -2.99 2.30
C ASP A 120 16.37 -2.84 0.77
N GLY A 121 15.65 -1.82 0.32
CA GLY A 121 15.29 -1.72 -1.11
C GLY A 121 14.22 -2.72 -1.54
N ILE A 122 13.53 -3.36 -0.58
CA ILE A 122 12.38 -4.24 -0.86
C ILE A 122 11.17 -3.38 -1.22
N LEU A 123 10.95 -2.26 -0.52
CA LEU A 123 9.91 -1.28 -0.84
C LEU A 123 10.53 0.07 -1.20
N ASP A 124 10.22 0.57 -2.39
CA ASP A 124 10.52 1.93 -2.84
C ASP A 124 9.22 2.72 -3.01
N PHE A 125 9.24 3.99 -2.62
CA PHE A 125 8.06 4.86 -2.69
C PHE A 125 8.34 6.13 -3.48
N ARG A 126 7.34 6.56 -4.25
CA ARG A 126 7.25 7.90 -4.83
C ARG A 126 5.88 8.50 -4.55
N LEU A 127 5.87 9.79 -4.22
CA LEU A 127 4.65 10.54 -3.94
C LEU A 127 4.17 11.28 -5.18
N ALA A 128 2.95 11.00 -5.62
CA ALA A 128 2.34 11.55 -6.81
C ALA A 128 1.56 12.83 -6.52
N LEU A 129 1.98 13.93 -7.14
CA LEU A 129 1.30 15.22 -7.10
C LEU A 129 0.69 15.54 -8.48
N PRO A 130 -0.65 15.57 -8.59
CA PRO A 130 -1.33 16.02 -9.80
C PRO A 130 -0.96 17.47 -10.17
N ARG A 131 -0.77 17.72 -11.47
CA ARG A 131 -0.39 19.02 -12.06
C ARG A 131 -1.10 19.25 -13.39
N ASN A 132 -0.93 20.44 -13.96
CA ASN A 132 -1.48 20.82 -15.27
C ASN A 132 -2.99 20.58 -15.33
N LYS A 133 -3.49 19.67 -16.18
CA LYS A 133 -4.93 19.41 -16.32
C LYS A 133 -5.55 18.82 -15.05
N LEU A 134 -4.74 18.25 -14.16
CA LEU A 134 -5.17 17.64 -12.91
C LEU A 134 -4.77 18.49 -11.70
N GLU A 135 -4.39 19.76 -11.89
CA GLU A 135 -4.01 20.65 -10.79
C GLU A 135 -5.11 20.68 -9.71
N ARG A 136 -4.70 20.62 -8.43
CA ARG A 136 -5.59 20.52 -7.25
C ARG A 136 -6.42 19.23 -7.14
N GLY A 137 -6.27 18.30 -8.06
CA GLY A 137 -6.79 16.95 -7.92
C GLY A 137 -5.96 16.11 -6.95
N ASP A 138 -6.46 14.92 -6.65
CA ASP A 138 -5.73 13.91 -5.87
C ASP A 138 -5.43 12.69 -6.75
N PHE A 139 -4.26 12.09 -6.54
CA PHE A 139 -3.96 10.78 -7.11
C PHE A 139 -4.79 9.73 -6.36
N HIS A 140 -5.87 9.23 -6.98
CA HIS A 140 -6.84 8.33 -6.33
C HIS A 140 -7.00 6.97 -7.04
N ASP A 141 -6.17 6.69 -8.03
CA ASP A 141 -6.17 5.43 -8.75
C ASP A 141 -5.74 4.26 -7.85
N LYS A 142 -6.18 3.04 -8.18
CA LYS A 142 -5.80 1.79 -7.50
C LYS A 142 -5.62 0.69 -8.55
N PHE A 143 -4.36 0.44 -8.87
CA PHE A 143 -3.96 -0.68 -9.71
C PHE A 143 -2.62 -1.23 -9.27
N GLY A 144 -2.28 -2.43 -9.72
CA GLY A 144 -0.96 -2.98 -9.50
C GLY A 144 -0.60 -4.09 -10.46
N ILE A 145 0.68 -4.42 -10.51
CA ILE A 145 1.26 -5.42 -11.40
C ILE A 145 2.24 -6.28 -10.61
N PHE A 146 1.94 -7.56 -10.50
CA PHE A 146 2.82 -8.59 -9.99
C PHE A 146 3.61 -9.21 -11.14
N THR A 147 4.91 -9.41 -10.99
CA THR A 147 5.76 -10.10 -11.98
C THR A 147 6.59 -11.18 -11.30
N ASP A 148 6.54 -12.40 -11.83
CA ASP A 148 7.35 -13.53 -11.34
C ASP A 148 8.72 -13.63 -12.02
N ALA A 149 9.49 -14.65 -11.62
CA ALA A 149 10.84 -14.91 -12.15
C ALA A 149 10.86 -15.31 -13.64
N GLU A 150 9.75 -15.81 -14.17
CA GLU A 150 9.60 -16.20 -15.58
C GLU A 150 9.13 -15.02 -16.46
N GLY A 151 8.86 -13.86 -15.85
CA GLY A 151 8.32 -12.69 -16.52
C GLY A 151 6.81 -12.76 -16.76
N ASN A 152 6.11 -13.72 -16.14
CA ASN A 152 4.65 -13.73 -16.17
C ASN A 152 4.12 -12.62 -15.28
N GLN A 153 3.11 -11.92 -15.77
CA GLN A 153 2.53 -10.77 -15.10
C GLN A 153 1.04 -10.96 -14.80
N VAL A 154 0.63 -10.48 -13.63
CA VAL A 154 -0.77 -10.36 -13.23
C VAL A 154 -1.01 -8.90 -12.85
N SER A 155 -1.83 -8.20 -13.63
CA SER A 155 -2.29 -6.86 -13.28
C SER A 155 -3.68 -6.89 -12.65
N PHE A 156 -3.98 -5.87 -11.86
CA PHE A 156 -5.30 -5.69 -11.28
C PHE A 156 -5.66 -4.21 -11.18
N ASN A 157 -6.97 -3.92 -11.18
CA ASN A 157 -7.51 -2.61 -10.85
C ASN A 157 -8.81 -2.74 -10.07
N GLY A 158 -9.19 -1.71 -9.31
CA GLY A 158 -10.37 -1.79 -8.47
C GLY A 158 -10.56 -0.61 -7.53
N SER A 159 -11.41 -0.80 -6.53
CA SER A 159 -11.67 0.21 -5.49
C SER A 159 -10.80 0.00 -4.23
N TYR A 160 -10.15 -1.17 -4.11
CA TYR A 160 -9.35 -1.58 -2.95
C TYR A 160 -8.15 -0.66 -2.69
N ASN A 161 -8.10 -0.05 -1.49
CA ASN A 161 -6.96 0.72 -0.97
C ASN A 161 -6.08 -0.12 -0.05
N ASP A 162 -4.78 0.20 0.00
CA ASP A 162 -3.79 -0.50 0.81
C ASP A 162 -3.89 -0.03 2.28
N SER A 163 -4.94 -0.50 2.97
CA SER A 163 -5.20 -0.20 4.37
C SER A 163 -6.03 -1.29 5.04
N ILE A 164 -6.01 -1.34 6.38
CA ILE A 164 -6.91 -2.21 7.16
C ILE A 164 -8.37 -1.86 6.88
N GLN A 165 -8.69 -0.59 6.65
CA GLN A 165 -10.07 -0.20 6.35
C GLN A 165 -10.53 -0.76 5.00
N GLY A 166 -9.61 -0.97 4.05
CA GLY A 166 -9.90 -1.61 2.76
C GLY A 166 -10.45 -3.03 2.88
N THR A 167 -10.14 -3.76 3.96
CA THR A 167 -10.73 -5.10 4.20
C THR A 167 -12.15 -5.04 4.77
N ARG A 168 -12.60 -3.87 5.25
CA ARG A 168 -13.94 -3.67 5.85
C ARG A 168 -14.92 -2.96 4.92
N ASN A 169 -14.39 -2.27 3.93
CA ASN A 169 -15.21 -1.61 2.91
C ASN A 169 -15.73 -2.62 1.91
N TYR A 170 -16.83 -2.27 1.23
CA TYR A 170 -17.24 -2.99 0.03
C TYR A 170 -16.28 -2.61 -1.11
N GLU A 171 -15.32 -3.49 -1.39
CA GLU A 171 -14.29 -3.29 -2.40
C GLU A 171 -14.38 -4.39 -3.46
N SER A 172 -13.95 -4.06 -4.67
CA SER A 172 -13.81 -5.03 -5.75
C SER A 172 -12.49 -4.87 -6.49
N VAL A 173 -11.99 -5.97 -7.01
CA VAL A 173 -10.81 -6.02 -7.88
C VAL A 173 -11.12 -6.83 -9.14
N LYS A 174 -10.62 -6.37 -10.28
CA LYS A 174 -10.57 -7.12 -11.54
C LYS A 174 -9.14 -7.51 -11.81
N ILE A 175 -8.92 -8.76 -12.21
CA ILE A 175 -7.60 -9.37 -12.35
C ILE A 175 -7.38 -9.77 -13.80
N PHE A 176 -6.21 -9.44 -14.32
CA PHE A 176 -5.81 -9.68 -15.71
C PHE A 176 -4.48 -10.42 -15.73
N CYS A 177 -4.43 -11.54 -16.46
CA CYS A 177 -3.22 -12.35 -16.58
C CYS A 177 -2.60 -12.19 -17.96
N SER A 178 -1.30 -11.89 -18.01
CA SER A 178 -0.53 -11.69 -19.26
C SER A 178 -0.54 -12.88 -20.22
N TRP A 179 -0.73 -14.10 -19.68
CA TRP A 179 -0.77 -15.32 -20.48
C TRP A 179 -2.13 -15.63 -21.09
N GLN A 180 -3.12 -14.77 -20.86
CA GLN A 180 -4.40 -14.83 -21.55
C GLN A 180 -4.35 -13.85 -22.72
N PRO A 181 -4.32 -14.32 -23.99
CA PRO A 181 -4.06 -13.45 -25.15
C PRO A 181 -5.03 -12.26 -25.27
N THR A 182 -6.27 -12.44 -24.86
CA THR A 182 -7.31 -11.40 -24.89
C THR A 182 -7.13 -10.32 -23.81
N LEU A 183 -6.46 -10.64 -22.69
CA LEU A 183 -6.22 -9.73 -21.56
C LEU A 183 -4.81 -9.15 -21.54
N ALA A 184 -3.85 -9.77 -22.24
CA ALA A 184 -2.46 -9.34 -22.30
C ALA A 184 -2.28 -7.85 -22.66
N PRO A 185 -3.05 -7.24 -23.61
CA PRO A 185 -2.95 -5.80 -23.87
C PRO A 185 -3.31 -4.91 -22.69
N LEU A 186 -4.21 -5.35 -21.79
CA LEU A 186 -4.57 -4.59 -20.59
C LEU A 186 -3.43 -4.60 -19.57
N VAL A 187 -2.80 -5.75 -19.38
CA VAL A 187 -1.62 -5.89 -18.51
C VAL A 187 -0.48 -5.01 -19.01
N GLN A 188 -0.21 -5.03 -20.31
CA GLN A 188 0.82 -4.20 -20.92
C GLN A 188 0.53 -2.70 -20.76
N ALA A 189 -0.73 -2.27 -20.93
CA ALA A 189 -1.14 -0.89 -20.71
C ALA A 189 -0.94 -0.45 -19.24
N ASP A 190 -1.20 -1.34 -18.27
CA ASP A 190 -0.95 -1.08 -16.86
C ASP A 190 0.55 -0.92 -16.55
N VAL A 191 1.39 -1.78 -17.13
CA VAL A 191 2.86 -1.69 -17.02
C VAL A 191 3.37 -0.36 -17.59
N GLU A 192 2.97 -0.02 -18.82
CA GLU A 192 3.38 1.23 -19.47
C GLU A 192 2.90 2.46 -18.70
N ARG A 193 1.66 2.43 -18.18
CA ARG A 193 1.13 3.48 -17.32
C ARG A 193 1.98 3.63 -16.06
N PHE A 194 2.30 2.54 -15.38
CA PHE A 194 3.14 2.58 -14.18
C PHE A 194 4.52 3.16 -14.48
N GLU A 195 5.20 2.69 -15.53
CA GLU A 195 6.52 3.19 -15.89
C GLU A 195 6.53 4.68 -16.24
N ARG A 196 5.48 5.19 -16.91
CA ARG A 196 5.37 6.64 -17.14
C ARG A 196 5.24 7.43 -15.84
N LEU A 197 4.42 6.96 -14.91
CA LEU A 197 4.29 7.60 -13.59
C LEU A 197 5.61 7.53 -12.84
N TRP A 198 6.16 6.32 -12.69
CA TRP A 198 7.38 6.07 -11.95
C TRP A 198 8.53 6.92 -12.48
N ASN A 199 8.75 6.96 -13.79
CA ASN A 199 9.86 7.71 -14.40
C ASN A 199 9.55 9.20 -14.61
N ASN A 200 8.47 9.73 -14.00
CA ASN A 200 8.09 11.15 -14.06
C ASN A 200 7.82 11.67 -15.49
N LEU A 201 7.33 10.79 -16.37
CA LEU A 201 7.01 11.05 -17.78
C LEU A 201 5.53 11.39 -18.01
N ASP A 202 4.68 11.28 -16.99
CA ASP A 202 3.28 11.69 -17.10
C ASP A 202 3.18 13.24 -17.13
N PRO A 203 2.49 13.84 -18.12
CA PRO A 203 2.39 15.29 -18.19
C PRO A 203 1.53 15.87 -17.07
N ASN A 204 0.57 15.13 -16.51
CA ASN A 204 -0.38 15.62 -15.52
C ASN A 204 -0.15 15.10 -14.10
N VAL A 205 0.85 14.24 -13.89
CA VAL A 205 1.27 13.78 -12.56
C VAL A 205 2.77 13.89 -12.45
N GLN A 206 3.24 14.59 -11.42
CA GLN A 206 4.65 14.60 -11.04
C GLN A 206 4.86 13.67 -9.85
N VAL A 207 5.89 12.83 -9.89
CA VAL A 207 6.27 11.98 -8.77
C VAL A 207 7.55 12.47 -8.12
N PHE A 208 7.66 12.32 -6.81
CA PHE A 208 8.80 12.71 -5.99
C PHE A 208 9.26 11.51 -5.17
N ASP A 209 10.55 11.25 -5.09
CA ASP A 209 11.07 10.31 -4.09
C ASP A 209 10.89 10.85 -2.66
N LEU A 210 11.18 10.05 -1.64
CA LEU A 210 10.95 10.45 -0.25
C LEU A 210 11.80 11.68 0.16
N PRO A 211 13.11 11.76 -0.15
CA PRO A 211 13.90 12.95 0.14
C PRO A 211 13.42 14.21 -0.59
N GLU A 212 13.04 14.10 -1.86
CA GLU A 212 12.51 15.20 -2.67
C GLU A 212 11.16 15.68 -2.13
N ALA A 213 10.26 14.76 -1.78
CA ALA A 213 8.96 15.09 -1.22
C ALA A 213 9.09 15.84 0.12
N ALA A 214 10.04 15.45 0.95
CA ALA A 214 10.37 16.13 2.21
C ALA A 214 10.86 17.56 1.95
N ARG A 215 11.80 17.73 1.01
CA ARG A 215 12.34 19.05 0.62
C ARG A 215 11.26 19.96 0.02
N ALA A 216 10.40 19.41 -0.83
CA ALA A 216 9.33 20.13 -1.49
C ALA A 216 8.11 20.39 -0.58
N ARG A 217 8.07 19.78 0.62
CA ARG A 217 6.98 19.91 1.61
C ARG A 217 5.60 19.59 1.03
N ILE A 218 5.53 18.59 0.15
CA ILE A 218 4.27 18.19 -0.51
C ILE A 218 3.40 17.27 0.35
N VAL A 219 4.00 16.67 1.39
CA VAL A 219 3.33 15.71 2.27
C VAL A 219 2.27 16.41 3.10
N ARG A 220 1.04 15.89 3.03
CA ARG A 220 -0.12 16.35 3.79
C ARG A 220 -0.42 15.33 4.88
N LEU A 221 -0.06 15.65 6.12
CA LEU A 221 -0.31 14.78 7.26
C LEU A 221 -1.80 14.75 7.61
N ARG A 222 -2.36 13.56 7.78
CA ARG A 222 -3.78 13.41 8.13
C ARG A 222 -4.02 13.86 9.57
N THR A 223 -4.78 14.94 9.73
CA THR A 223 -5.27 15.37 11.04
C THR A 223 -6.72 14.93 11.22
N HIS A 224 -7.00 14.15 12.26
CA HIS A 224 -8.37 13.77 12.65
C HIS A 224 -9.10 14.86 13.45
N LYS A 225 -8.60 16.11 13.45
CA LYS A 225 -9.24 17.20 14.17
C LYS A 225 -10.51 17.61 13.43
N ARG A 226 -11.66 17.47 14.09
CA ARG A 226 -12.93 17.97 13.58
C ARG A 226 -12.78 19.48 13.33
N PRO A 227 -13.21 20.02 12.17
CA PRO A 227 -13.19 21.46 11.92
C PRO A 227 -14.30 22.20 12.68
N TYR A 228 -15.10 21.49 13.47
CA TYR A 228 -16.18 21.99 14.31
C TYR A 228 -16.24 21.22 15.64
N PRO A 229 -16.75 21.84 16.71
CA PRO A 229 -16.90 21.18 18.01
C PRO A 229 -17.87 19.99 17.93
N GLU A 230 -17.68 19.01 18.80
CA GLU A 230 -18.59 17.86 18.88
C GLU A 230 -20.01 18.33 19.21
N PRO A 231 -21.00 18.03 18.34
CA PRO A 231 -22.37 18.48 18.57
C PRO A 231 -22.99 17.79 19.79
N ASP A 232 -23.77 18.55 20.56
CA ASP A 232 -24.24 18.14 21.89
C ASP A 232 -25.11 16.88 21.91
N TRP A 233 -25.75 16.55 20.78
CA TRP A 233 -26.56 15.34 20.63
C TRP A 233 -25.77 14.03 20.72
N GLU A 234 -24.46 14.05 20.47
CA GLU A 234 -23.61 12.86 20.47
C GLU A 234 -23.15 12.56 21.91
N LYS A 235 -22.88 13.62 22.69
CA LYS A 235 -22.70 13.53 24.14
C LYS A 235 -23.96 13.01 24.84
N LEU A 236 -25.13 13.48 24.42
CA LEU A 236 -26.42 13.01 24.93
C LEU A 236 -26.71 11.55 24.57
N ARG A 237 -26.29 11.08 23.40
CA ARG A 237 -26.40 9.68 22.99
C ARG A 237 -25.51 8.77 23.84
N LEU A 238 -24.24 9.12 24.03
CA LEU A 238 -23.31 8.37 24.90
C LEU A 238 -23.82 8.29 26.34
N LEU A 239 -24.38 9.38 26.88
CA LEU A 239 -25.00 9.39 28.21
C LEU A 239 -26.22 8.45 28.30
N ARG A 240 -27.02 8.35 27.24
CA ARG A 240 -28.16 7.43 27.17
C ARG A 240 -27.73 5.97 27.07
N GLU A 241 -26.74 5.66 26.24
CA GLU A 241 -26.18 4.31 26.09
C GLU A 241 -25.48 3.86 27.39
N THR A 242 -24.78 4.76 28.08
CA THR A 242 -24.15 4.46 29.37
C THR A 242 -25.20 4.22 30.45
N ARG A 243 -26.29 5.02 30.50
CA ARG A 243 -27.41 4.80 31.44
C ARG A 243 -28.11 3.46 31.20
N ALA A 244 -28.34 3.09 29.94
CA ALA A 244 -28.97 1.82 29.59
C ALA A 244 -28.15 0.60 30.05
N MET A 245 -26.82 0.70 30.14
CA MET A 245 -25.98 -0.36 30.69
C MET A 245 -26.06 -0.50 32.22
N TYR A 246 -26.41 0.57 32.95
CA TYR A 246 -26.56 0.53 34.41
C TYR A 246 -27.98 0.11 34.86
N GLU A 247 -28.97 0.12 33.98
CA GLU A 247 -30.35 -0.30 34.28
C GLU A 247 -30.61 -1.81 34.03
N ILE A 248 -29.60 -2.58 33.58
CA ILE A 248 -29.69 -4.06 33.37
C ILE A 248 -28.90 -4.81 34.48
N ARG A 249 -29.05 -4.42 35.74
CA ARG A 249 -28.59 -5.22 36.90
C ARG A 249 -29.69 -5.38 37.94
#